data_AF-A0A7Y1APL6-F1
#
_entry.id   AF-A0A7Y1APL6-F1
#
_cell.length_a   1.000
_cell.length_b   1.000
_cell.length_c   1.000
_cell.angle_alpha   90.00
_cell.angle_beta   90.00
_cell.angle_gamma   90.00
#
_symmetry.space_group_name_H-M   'P 1'
#
loop_
_entity.id
_entity.type
_entity.pdbx_description
1 polymer ?
#
loop_
_entity_poly.entity_id
_entity_poly.type
_entity_poly.pdbx_seq_one_letter_code
_entity_poly.pdbx_strand_id
1 'polypeptide(L)'
;MTFVLKFEQAGQASVLDVAGIEDALALVTEAHSALENPTLYFEPKQTYCALQPGVSLESVAQELDSQWEWAADDTLKVHPTLKAKYQLQQ
;
A
#
# COMPACT_ATOMS: atom_id res chain seq x y z
N MET A 1 -1.25 13.67 -3.23
CA MET A 1 -1.27 12.20 -3.35
C MET A 1 -1.43 11.69 -1.94
N THR A 2 -2.49 10.92 -1.65
CA THR A 2 -2.80 10.52 -0.27
C THR A 2 -2.41 9.06 -0.09
N PHE A 3 -1.58 8.81 0.92
CA PHE A 3 -1.28 7.48 1.40
C PHE A 3 -1.94 7.30 2.77
N VAL A 4 -2.55 6.14 2.99
CA VAL A 4 -3.28 5.84 4.22
C VAL A 4 -2.71 4.55 4.81
N LEU A 5 -2.10 4.63 5.98
CA LEU A 5 -1.61 3.48 6.71
C LEU A 5 -2.72 2.95 7.63
N LYS A 6 -3.14 1.71 7.43
CA LYS A 6 -4.05 0.99 8.33
C LYS A 6 -3.29 -0.07 9.10
N PHE A 7 -3.50 -0.18 10.39
CA PHE A 7 -2.85 -1.18 11.24
C PHE A 7 -3.68 -1.46 12.47
N GLU A 8 -3.40 -2.55 13.16
CA GLU A 8 -3.95 -2.86 14.47
C GLU A 8 -2.88 -2.63 15.53
N GLN A 9 -3.25 -2.05 16.68
CA GLN A 9 -2.35 -1.88 17.81
C GLN A 9 -3.12 -2.17 19.09
N ALA A 10 -2.61 -3.10 19.89
CA ALA A 10 -3.25 -3.53 21.14
C ALA A 10 -4.73 -3.95 20.96
N GLY A 11 -5.05 -4.61 19.84
CA GLY A 11 -6.41 -5.03 19.50
C GLY A 11 -7.33 -3.91 18.99
N GLN A 12 -6.81 -2.71 18.73
CA GLN A 12 -7.57 -1.60 18.18
C GLN A 12 -7.10 -1.25 16.75
N ALA A 13 -8.05 -1.25 15.81
CA ALA A 13 -7.80 -0.80 14.45
C ALA A 13 -7.54 0.71 14.42
N SER A 14 -6.48 1.10 13.73
CA SER A 14 -6.01 2.47 13.57
C SER A 14 -5.81 2.77 12.09
N VAL A 15 -6.09 4.03 11.74
CA VAL A 15 -5.94 4.56 10.38
C VAL A 15 -5.24 5.90 10.48
N LEU A 16 -4.18 6.08 9.69
CA LEU A 16 -3.36 7.27 9.69
C LEU A 16 -3.06 7.73 8.27
N ASP A 17 -3.27 9.01 7.99
CA ASP A 17 -2.79 9.63 6.75
C ASP A 17 -1.27 9.86 6.85
N VAL A 18 -0.54 9.35 5.87
CA VAL A 18 0.92 9.47 5.80
C VAL A 18 1.31 10.22 4.54
N ALA A 19 2.42 10.97 4.63
CA ALA A 19 2.87 11.81 3.51
C ALA A 19 3.39 10.99 2.32
N GLY A 20 3.83 9.76 2.57
CA GLY A 20 4.41 8.87 1.57
C GLY A 20 4.80 7.51 2.13
N ILE A 21 5.42 6.68 1.26
CA ILE A 21 5.91 5.34 1.63
C ILE A 21 6.99 5.43 2.72
N GLU A 22 7.89 6.41 2.64
CA GLU A 22 8.96 6.62 3.63
C GLU A 22 8.41 6.80 5.05
N ASP A 23 7.40 7.66 5.18
CA ASP A 23 6.74 7.96 6.45
C ASP A 23 6.03 6.73 7.02
N ALA A 24 5.34 5.98 6.15
CA ALA A 24 4.71 4.72 6.54
C ALA A 24 5.73 3.67 7.03
N LEU A 25 6.87 3.56 6.36
CA LEU A 25 7.94 2.62 6.72
C LEU A 25 8.65 3.03 8.00
N ALA A 26 8.89 4.33 8.20
CA ALA A 26 9.42 4.89 9.44
C ALA A 26 8.50 4.54 10.61
N LEU A 27 7.19 4.75 10.48
CA LEU A 27 6.21 4.39 11.50
C LEU A 27 6.22 2.89 11.84
N VAL A 28 6.26 2.01 10.84
CA VAL A 28 6.32 0.55 11.08
C VAL A 28 7.63 0.12 11.73
N THR A 29 8.73 0.80 11.41
CA THR A 29 10.07 0.45 11.90
C THR A 29 10.37 1.02 13.29
N GLU A 30 9.90 2.24 13.58
CA GLU A 30 10.15 2.99 14.81
C GLU A 30 9.02 2.84 15.85
N ALA A 31 7.94 2.13 15.49
CA ALA A 31 6.84 1.87 16.42
C ALA A 31 7.37 1.17 17.68
N HIS A 32 7.10 1.79 18.83
CA HIS A 32 7.51 1.27 20.14
C HIS A 32 6.75 -0.01 20.50
N SER A 33 5.57 -0.21 19.92
CA SER A 33 4.73 -1.40 20.03
C SER A 33 4.52 -1.99 18.64
N ALA A 34 4.49 -3.32 18.54
CA ALA A 34 4.26 -3.99 17.26
C ALA A 34 2.95 -3.51 16.63
N LEU A 35 3.04 -2.98 15.41
CA LEU A 35 1.87 -2.72 14.58
C LEU A 35 1.48 -4.05 13.94
N GLU A 36 0.28 -4.52 14.23
CA GLU A 36 -0.27 -5.73 13.65
C GLU A 36 -0.88 -5.41 12.29
N ASN A 37 -0.60 -6.25 11.29
CA ASN A 37 -1.12 -6.13 9.92
C ASN A 37 -0.99 -4.73 9.27
N PRO A 38 0.17 -4.03 9.38
CA PRO A 38 0.29 -2.69 8.82
C PRO A 38 0.17 -2.75 7.30
N THR A 39 -0.76 -2.00 6.74
CA THR A 39 -1.11 -2.02 5.32
C THR A 39 -1.18 -0.58 4.82
N LEU A 40 -0.32 -0.25 3.87
CA LEU A 40 -0.27 1.05 3.23
C LEU A 40 -1.20 1.07 2.01
N TYR A 41 -2.21 1.91 2.04
CA TYR A 41 -3.12 2.17 0.94
C TYR A 41 -2.67 3.40 0.17
N PHE A 42 -2.75 3.33 -1.16
CA PHE A 42 -2.52 4.45 -2.05
C PHE A 42 -3.82 4.80 -2.76
N GLU A 43 -4.58 5.75 -2.18
CA GLU A 43 -5.95 6.04 -2.59
C GLU A 43 -6.13 6.48 -4.05
N PRO A 44 -5.26 7.33 -4.64
CA PRO A 44 -5.42 7.75 -6.04
C PRO A 44 -5.45 6.61 -7.04
N LYS A 45 -4.84 5.48 -6.66
CA LYS A 45 -4.72 4.25 -7.44
C LYS A 45 -5.59 3.14 -6.83
N GLN A 46 -6.08 3.28 -5.61
CA GLN A 46 -6.78 2.20 -4.89
C GLN A 46 -5.94 0.92 -4.78
N THR A 47 -4.61 1.05 -4.69
CA THR A 47 -3.69 -0.05 -4.39
C THR A 47 -3.38 -0.12 -2.91
N TYR A 48 -2.86 -1.27 -2.46
CA TYR A 48 -2.41 -1.42 -1.09
C TYR A 48 -1.24 -2.39 -0.97
N CYS A 49 -0.33 -2.16 -0.03
CA CYS A 49 0.80 -3.02 0.23
C CYS A 49 0.87 -3.33 1.73
N ALA A 50 0.92 -4.62 2.08
CA ALA A 50 1.27 -5.01 3.43
C ALA A 50 2.71 -4.57 3.71
N LEU A 51 2.91 -3.82 4.78
CA LEU A 51 4.22 -3.41 5.25
C LEU A 51 4.76 -4.45 6.23
N GLN A 52 6.07 -4.61 6.24
CA GLN A 52 6.77 -5.43 7.22
C GLN A 52 8.02 -4.66 7.66
N PRO A 53 8.45 -4.79 8.93
CA PRO A 53 9.70 -4.19 9.36
C PRO A 53 10.87 -4.64 8.47
N GLY A 54 11.67 -3.68 8.00
CA GLY A 54 12.84 -3.96 7.15
C GLY A 54 12.57 -4.10 5.65
N VAL A 55 11.33 -3.92 5.18
CA VAL A 55 11.05 -3.81 3.74
C VAL A 55 11.59 -2.48 3.19
N SER A 56 12.19 -2.48 2.00
CA SER A 56 12.69 -1.26 1.38
C SER A 56 11.58 -0.47 0.70
N LEU A 57 11.77 0.86 0.62
CA LEU A 57 10.88 1.74 -0.14
C LEU A 57 10.66 1.27 -1.57
N GLU A 58 11.75 0.88 -2.26
CA GLU A 58 11.69 0.41 -3.64
C GLU A 58 10.81 -0.84 -3.77
N SER A 59 10.90 -1.77 -2.81
CA SER A 59 10.07 -2.97 -2.81
C SER A 59 8.58 -2.64 -2.64
N VAL A 60 8.25 -1.70 -1.75
CA VAL A 60 6.86 -1.27 -1.54
C VAL A 60 6.34 -0.52 -2.77
N ALA A 61 7.13 0.38 -3.34
CA ALA A 61 6.77 1.11 -4.54
C ALA A 61 6.56 0.16 -5.73
N GLN A 62 7.47 -0.81 -5.89
CA GLN A 62 7.36 -1.84 -6.91
C GLN A 62 6.12 -2.71 -6.69
N GLU A 63 5.79 -3.09 -5.45
CA GLU A 63 4.59 -3.87 -5.19
C GLU A 63 3.31 -3.08 -5.45
N LEU A 64 3.24 -1.81 -5.07
CA LEU A 64 2.10 -0.95 -5.38
C LEU A 64 1.91 -0.76 -6.90
N ASP A 65 3.00 -0.74 -7.67
CA ASP A 65 2.94 -0.65 -9.13
C ASP A 65 2.65 -2.01 -9.80
N SER A 66 3.14 -3.10 -9.22
CA SER A 66 2.93 -4.48 -9.71
C SER A 66 1.46 -4.89 -9.74
N GLN A 67 0.62 -4.20 -8.96
CA GLN A 67 -0.83 -4.43 -8.85
C GLN A 67 -1.58 -4.03 -10.10
N TRP A 68 -0.95 -3.25 -10.97
CA TRP A 68 -1.52 -2.81 -12.23
C TRP A 68 -1.15 -3.77 -13.35
N GLU A 69 -2.10 -3.97 -14.25
CA GLU A 69 -1.90 -4.62 -15.52
C GLU A 69 -2.40 -3.72 -16.65
N TRP A 70 -1.87 -3.96 -17.85
CA TRP A 70 -2.37 -3.32 -19.05
C TRP A 70 -3.45 -4.22 -19.63
N ALA A 71 -4.65 -3.67 -19.80
CA ALA A 71 -5.72 -4.40 -20.46
C ALA A 71 -5.28 -4.81 -21.87
N ALA A 72 -5.70 -5.99 -22.34
CA ALA A 72 -5.28 -6.52 -23.63
C ALA A 72 -5.73 -5.64 -24.82
N ASP A 73 -6.79 -4.88 -24.63
CA ASP A 73 -7.36 -3.89 -25.55
C ASP A 73 -6.71 -2.50 -25.44
N ASP A 74 -5.93 -2.22 -24.39
CA ASP A 74 -5.15 -0.98 -24.25
C ASP A 74 -3.80 -1.07 -24.97
N THR A 75 -3.87 -0.98 -26.30
CA THR A 75 -2.69 -0.99 -27.19
C THR A 75 -1.69 0.13 -26.92
N LEU A 76 -2.13 1.25 -26.33
CA LEU A 76 -1.28 2.39 -26.02
C LEU A 76 -0.62 2.30 -24.63
N LYS A 77 -1.10 1.40 -23.77
CA LYS A 77 -0.63 1.24 -22.39
C LYS A 77 -0.62 2.57 -21.63
N VAL A 78 -1.75 3.27 -21.69
CA VAL A 78 -1.95 4.57 -21.02
C VAL A 78 -3.01 4.51 -19.93
N HIS A 79 -3.83 3.45 -19.91
CA HIS A 79 -4.87 3.20 -18.91
C HIS A 79 -4.58 1.88 -18.19
N PRO A 80 -3.68 1.89 -17.18
CA PRO A 80 -3.45 0.70 -16.38
C PRO A 80 -4.71 0.39 -15.58
N THR A 81 -5.03 -0.89 -15.43
CA THR A 81 -6.15 -1.37 -14.60
C THR A 81 -5.62 -2.23 -13.46
N LEU A 82 -6.30 -2.21 -12.31
CA LEU A 82 -5.93 -3.09 -11.19
C LEU A 82 -6.13 -4.55 -11.59
N LYS A 83 -5.20 -5.43 -11.21
CA LYS A 83 -5.39 -6.88 -11.40
C LYS A 83 -6.62 -7.36 -10.64
N ALA A 84 -7.35 -8.30 -11.22
CA ALA A 84 -8.63 -8.79 -10.68
C ALA A 84 -8.57 -9.23 -9.21
N LYS A 85 -7.46 -9.81 -8.76
CA LYS A 85 -7.28 -10.22 -7.34
C LYS A 85 -7.27 -9.05 -6.35
N TYR A 86 -6.94 -7.85 -6.80
CA TYR A 86 -6.96 -6.61 -6.00
C TYR A 86 -8.30 -5.86 -6.14
N GLN A 87 -9.07 -6.11 -7.21
CA GLN A 87 -10.40 -5.53 -7.40
C GLN A 87 -11.46 -6.10 -6.45
N LEU A 88 -11.32 -7.38 -6.06
CA LEU A 88 -12.27 -8.09 -5.19
C LEU A 88 -12.13 -7.78 -3.68
N GLN A 89 -11.13 -6.96 -3.30
CA GLN A 89 -10.90 -6.57 -1.89
C GLN A 89 -11.33 -5.12 -1.57
N GLN A 90 -12.08 -4.48 -2.48
CA GLN A 90 -12.83 -3.25 -2.23
C GLN A 90 -14.22 -3.55 -1.66
#